data_AF-A0A6D1PYX5-F1
#
_entry.id   AF-A0A6D1PYX5-F1
#
_cell.length_a   1.000
_cell.length_b   1.000
_cell.length_c   1.000
_cell.angle_alpha   90.00
_cell.angle_beta   90.00
_cell.angle_gamma   90.00
#
_symmetry.space_group_name_H-M   'P 1'
#
loop_
_entity.id
_entity.type
_entity.pdbx_description
1 polymer ?
#
loop_
_entity_poly.entity_id
_entity_poly.type
_entity_poly.pdbx_seq_one_letter_code
_entity_poly.pdbx_strand_id
1 'polypeptide(L)'
;DYTRALLCDTQPADCPIIFSNDGLYANLAYFDVNYKTSTDFTPLSSFLKQIINPSLDLSITVDEREQKRKKQSFPFGYCIVKDSFSLRRLSLIHPRSQLNYCEFYKNYSSVITYNSSKSNYSIRYPKKVANSFFLYEKNGAERYKGEDIETTEDELMRKYSSSYFSYGGFN
;
A
#
# COMPACT_ATOMS: atom_id res chain seq x y z
N ASP A 1 -4.94 2.38 10.42
CA ASP A 1 -3.65 1.85 9.96
C ASP A 1 -3.36 2.39 8.56
N TYR A 2 -2.27 3.15 8.38
CA TYR A 2 -1.88 3.71 7.08
C TYR A 2 -1.09 2.72 6.21
N THR A 3 -0.47 1.71 6.83
CA THR A 3 0.30 0.69 6.11
C THR A 3 -0.59 -0.29 5.34
N ARG A 4 -1.90 -0.30 5.62
CA ARG A 4 -2.93 -0.97 4.81
C ARG A 4 -2.91 -0.54 3.33
N ALA A 5 -2.42 0.66 3.00
CA ALA A 5 -2.23 1.05 1.59
C ALA A 5 -1.25 0.12 0.83
N LEU A 6 -0.44 -0.66 1.54
CA LEU A 6 0.33 -1.76 0.94
C LEU A 6 -0.56 -2.85 0.35
N LEU A 7 -1.68 -3.15 1.01
CA LEU A 7 -2.59 -4.22 0.64
C LEU A 7 -3.60 -3.81 -0.45
N CYS A 8 -3.75 -2.52 -0.68
CA CYS A 8 -4.77 -1.96 -1.58
C CYS A 8 -4.10 -1.18 -2.72
N ASP A 9 -3.77 0.09 -2.49
CA ASP A 9 -3.39 1.05 -3.53
C ASP A 9 -2.01 0.83 -4.18
N THR A 10 -1.06 0.21 -3.48
CA THR A 10 0.30 0.01 -4.00
C THR A 10 0.49 -1.36 -4.65
N GLN A 11 -0.51 -2.25 -4.55
CA GLN A 11 -0.53 -3.50 -5.29
C GLN A 11 -0.99 -3.20 -6.73
N PRO A 12 -0.19 -3.49 -7.76
CA PRO A 12 -0.64 -3.34 -9.14
C PRO A 12 -1.84 -4.25 -9.43
N ALA A 13 -2.87 -3.72 -10.10
CA ALA A 13 -4.04 -4.50 -10.52
C ALA A 13 -3.65 -5.63 -11.48
N ASP A 14 -2.71 -5.37 -12.40
CA ASP A 14 -2.21 -6.34 -13.38
C ASP A 14 -1.15 -7.32 -12.81
N CYS A 15 -1.11 -7.54 -11.50
CA CYS A 15 -0.14 -8.46 -10.91
C CYS A 15 -0.51 -9.93 -11.21
N PRO A 16 0.49 -10.79 -11.52
CA PRO A 16 0.28 -12.23 -11.51
C PRO A 16 -0.32 -12.67 -10.18
N ILE A 17 -1.19 -13.69 -10.21
CA ILE A 17 -1.86 -14.26 -9.03
C ILE A 17 -0.88 -14.60 -7.89
N ILE A 18 0.36 -14.94 -8.24
CA ILE A 18 1.43 -15.29 -7.29
C ILE A 18 2.01 -14.09 -6.51
N PHE A 19 1.69 -12.86 -6.90
CA PHE A 19 2.23 -11.65 -6.26
C PHE A 19 1.21 -11.00 -5.34
N SER A 20 1.59 -10.85 -4.07
CA SER A 20 0.83 -10.09 -3.08
C SER A 20 1.76 -9.32 -2.15
N ASN A 21 1.28 -8.18 -1.67
CA ASN A 21 1.93 -7.39 -0.63
C ASN A 21 1.65 -7.90 0.79
N ASP A 22 0.86 -8.96 0.97
CA ASP A 22 0.51 -9.52 2.28
C ASP A 22 1.75 -9.88 3.10
N GLY A 23 2.74 -10.52 2.47
CA GLY A 23 3.99 -10.88 3.13
C GLY A 23 4.82 -9.65 3.54
N LEU A 24 4.85 -8.60 2.71
CA LEU A 24 5.53 -7.35 3.04
C LEU A 24 4.85 -6.67 4.25
N TYR A 25 3.52 -6.57 4.22
CA TYR A 25 2.72 -5.99 5.30
C TYR A 25 2.90 -6.76 6.62
N ALA A 26 2.75 -8.08 6.60
CA ALA A 26 2.90 -8.94 7.78
C ALA A 26 4.32 -8.85 8.37
N ASN A 27 5.35 -8.87 7.53
CA ASN A 27 6.74 -8.76 7.99
C ASN A 27 7.05 -7.38 8.58
N LEU A 28 6.48 -6.31 8.04
CA LEU A 28 6.62 -4.97 8.62
C LEU A 28 5.94 -4.85 9.98
N ALA A 29 4.72 -5.38 10.11
CA ALA A 29 4.00 -5.40 11.38
C ALA A 29 4.74 -6.25 12.43
N TYR A 30 5.19 -7.45 12.05
CA TYR A 30 6.00 -8.32 12.89
C TYR A 30 7.31 -7.66 13.33
N PHE A 31 7.98 -6.97 12.40
CA PHE A 31 9.18 -6.21 12.71
C PHE A 31 8.91 -5.07 13.71
N ASP A 32 7.83 -4.31 13.52
CA ASP A 32 7.49 -3.18 14.40
C ASP A 32 7.27 -3.61 15.85
N VAL A 33 6.68 -4.80 16.04
CA VAL A 33 6.43 -5.39 17.37
C VAL A 33 7.67 -6.00 17.99
N ASN A 34 8.47 -6.76 17.23
CA ASN A 34 9.52 -7.61 17.80
C ASN A 34 10.93 -7.03 17.69
N TYR A 35 11.20 -6.16 16.73
CA TYR A 35 12.56 -5.76 16.36
C TYR A 35 12.79 -4.25 16.24
N LYS A 36 11.75 -3.42 16.33
CA LYS A 36 11.87 -1.96 16.23
C LYS A 36 12.89 -1.36 17.19
N THR A 37 12.89 -1.83 18.43
CA THR A 37 13.79 -1.39 19.50
C THR A 37 14.98 -2.33 19.68
N SER A 38 14.97 -3.50 19.04
CA SER A 38 16.06 -4.45 19.15
C SER A 38 17.28 -3.97 18.35
N THR A 39 18.41 -4.00 19.02
CA THR A 39 19.75 -3.77 18.44
C THR A 39 20.34 -5.04 17.87
N ASP A 40 19.68 -6.19 18.04
CA ASP A 40 20.22 -7.48 17.61
C ASP A 40 20.22 -7.58 16.10
N PHE A 41 21.34 -8.07 15.59
CA PHE A 41 21.46 -8.38 14.17
C PHE A 41 20.63 -9.62 13.85
N THR A 42 19.69 -9.47 12.94
CA THR A 42 19.09 -10.59 12.20
C THR A 42 19.16 -10.26 10.72
N PRO A 43 19.29 -11.26 9.83
CA PRO A 43 19.27 -11.01 8.39
C PRO A 43 18.02 -10.23 7.96
N LEU A 44 16.86 -10.54 8.55
CA LEU A 44 15.60 -9.83 8.31
C LEU A 44 15.66 -8.37 8.78
N SER A 45 16.16 -8.10 10.00
CA SER A 45 16.25 -6.74 10.52
C SER A 45 17.21 -5.87 9.72
N SER A 46 18.35 -6.43 9.33
CA SER A 46 19.34 -5.76 8.49
C SER A 46 18.77 -5.46 7.10
N PHE A 47 18.14 -6.43 6.46
CA PHE A 47 17.50 -6.25 5.16
C PHE A 47 16.41 -5.17 5.19
N LEU A 48 15.52 -5.23 6.19
CA LEU A 48 14.46 -4.24 6.36
C LEU A 48 15.02 -2.83 6.58
N LYS A 49 15.98 -2.68 7.51
CA LYS A 49 16.62 -1.39 7.81
C LYS A 49 17.37 -0.83 6.59
N GLN A 50 18.13 -1.64 5.86
CA GLN A 50 18.99 -1.13 4.79
C GLN A 50 18.27 -0.91 3.46
N ILE A 51 17.33 -1.79 3.09
CA ILE A 51 16.74 -1.82 1.74
C ILE A 51 15.31 -1.28 1.72
N ILE A 52 14.50 -1.62 2.73
CA ILE A 52 13.06 -1.32 2.72
C ILE A 52 12.77 -0.01 3.44
N ASN A 53 13.23 0.14 4.68
CA ASN A 53 12.94 1.30 5.52
C ASN A 53 14.18 1.80 6.30
N PRO A 54 15.02 2.63 5.67
CA PRO A 54 16.19 3.27 6.30
C PRO A 54 15.90 4.13 7.52
N SER A 55 14.65 4.56 7.75
CA SER A 55 14.31 5.32 8.96
C SER A 55 14.54 4.54 10.26
N LEU A 56 14.50 3.20 10.17
CA LEU A 56 14.63 2.28 11.29
C LEU A 56 16.10 1.97 11.62
N ASP A 57 17.04 2.41 10.79
CA ASP A 57 18.47 2.19 11.00
C ASP A 57 19.04 3.20 12.00
N LEU A 58 19.01 2.84 13.28
CA LEU A 58 19.52 3.69 14.35
C LEU A 58 21.04 3.90 14.31
N SER A 59 21.78 3.12 13.52
CA SER A 59 23.24 3.19 13.44
C SER A 59 23.78 4.39 12.66
N ILE A 60 22.94 5.00 11.81
CA ILE A 60 23.29 6.13 10.95
C ILE A 60 22.62 7.42 11.42
N THR A 61 23.13 8.56 10.98
CA THR A 61 22.59 9.88 11.34
C THR A 61 21.19 10.11 10.74
N VAL A 62 20.41 11.02 11.33
CA VAL A 62 19.05 11.33 10.86
C VAL A 62 19.07 11.82 9.41
N ASP A 63 20.05 12.66 9.04
CA ASP A 63 20.18 13.19 7.69
C ASP A 63 20.48 12.09 6.66
N GLU A 64 21.35 11.13 7.00
CA GLU A 64 21.64 9.98 6.14
C GLU A 64 20.42 9.08 5.96
N ARG A 65 19.59 8.90 6.99
CA ARG A 65 18.33 8.14 6.87
C ARG A 65 17.42 8.79 5.84
N GLU A 66 17.23 10.11 5.93
CA GLU A 66 16.40 10.87 4.99
C GLU A 66 16.93 10.81 3.55
N GLN A 67 18.24 10.92 3.37
CA GLN A 67 18.87 10.76 2.05
C GLN A 67 18.64 9.35 1.48
N LYS A 68 18.84 8.30 2.29
CA LYS A 68 18.59 6.91 1.86
C LYS A 68 17.12 6.66 1.54
N ARG A 69 16.19 7.25 2.29
CA ARG A 69 14.74 7.17 2.01
C ARG A 69 14.37 7.79 0.66
N LYS A 70 14.95 8.94 0.35
CA LYS A 70 14.71 9.70 -0.90
C LYS A 70 15.50 9.19 -2.10
N LYS A 71 16.49 8.32 -1.88
CA LYS A 71 17.30 7.71 -2.95
C LYS A 71 16.40 7.06 -4.01
N GLN A 72 16.74 7.16 -5.28
CA GLN A 72 15.97 6.49 -6.33
C GLN A 72 15.95 4.96 -6.12
N SER A 73 14.78 4.33 -6.30
CA SER A 73 14.62 2.88 -6.39
C SER A 73 14.32 2.48 -7.83
N PHE A 74 14.59 1.22 -8.16
CA PHE A 74 14.28 0.66 -9.46
C PHE A 74 13.17 -0.38 -9.31
N PRO A 75 12.11 -0.33 -10.13
CA PRO A 75 11.09 -1.35 -10.14
C PRO A 75 11.62 -2.65 -10.73
N PHE A 76 11.02 -3.78 -10.35
CA PHE A 76 11.35 -5.08 -10.93
C PHE A 76 10.54 -5.31 -12.21
N GLY A 77 11.21 -5.25 -13.36
CA GLY A 77 10.58 -5.48 -14.67
C GLY A 77 10.46 -6.96 -15.01
N TYR A 78 9.29 -7.38 -15.51
CA TYR A 78 9.03 -8.73 -15.99
C TYR A 78 8.12 -8.68 -17.23
N CYS A 79 8.02 -9.79 -17.95
CA CYS A 79 7.17 -9.91 -19.13
C CYS A 79 6.10 -10.97 -18.91
N ILE A 80 4.88 -10.68 -19.34
CA ILE A 80 3.78 -11.66 -19.40
C ILE A 80 3.37 -11.87 -20.86
N VAL A 81 2.86 -13.05 -21.18
CA VAL A 81 2.28 -13.33 -22.50
C VAL A 81 0.96 -12.57 -22.60
N LYS A 82 0.84 -11.70 -23.61
CA LYS A 82 -0.39 -10.96 -23.90
C LYS A 82 -1.22 -11.70 -24.95
N ASP A 83 -0.56 -12.16 -26.01
CA ASP A 83 -1.13 -12.95 -27.10
C ASP A 83 -0.05 -13.90 -27.66
N SER A 84 -0.39 -14.70 -28.69
CA SER A 84 0.51 -15.69 -29.29
C SER A 84 1.79 -15.11 -29.90
N PHE A 85 1.86 -13.79 -30.10
CA PHE A 85 2.94 -13.12 -30.82
C PHE A 85 3.57 -11.95 -30.03
N SER A 86 2.99 -11.54 -28.91
CA SER A 86 3.40 -10.37 -28.17
C SER A 86 3.47 -10.60 -26.66
N LEU A 87 4.52 -10.02 -26.08
CA LEU A 87 4.73 -9.95 -24.64
C LEU A 87 4.36 -8.55 -24.15
N ARG A 88 3.70 -8.47 -23.01
CA ARG A 88 3.51 -7.23 -22.27
C ARG A 88 4.58 -7.13 -21.19
N ARG A 89 5.39 -6.07 -21.25
CA ARG A 89 6.33 -5.74 -20.17
C ARG A 89 5.57 -5.04 -19.05
N LEU A 90 5.68 -5.57 -17.84
CA LEU A 90 5.14 -5.03 -16.60
C LEU A 90 6.27 -4.74 -15.62
N SER A 91 5.96 -4.01 -14.56
CA SER A 91 6.92 -3.61 -13.52
C SER A 91 6.29 -3.70 -12.14
N LEU A 92 6.96 -4.34 -11.19
CA LEU A 92 6.58 -4.34 -9.78
C LEU A 92 7.28 -3.18 -9.06
N ILE A 93 6.51 -2.42 -8.29
CA ILE A 93 7.00 -1.27 -7.55
C ILE A 93 7.96 -1.75 -6.45
N HIS A 94 9.11 -1.10 -6.32
CA HIS A 94 10.07 -1.42 -5.25
C HIS A 94 9.43 -1.23 -3.85
N PRO A 95 9.60 -2.16 -2.89
CA PRO A 95 8.95 -2.11 -1.57
C PRO A 95 9.14 -0.78 -0.82
N ARG A 96 10.35 -0.22 -0.85
CA ARG A 96 10.62 1.12 -0.29
C ARG A 96 9.76 2.23 -0.89
N SER A 97 9.53 2.22 -2.21
CA SER A 97 8.65 3.20 -2.84
C SER A 97 7.20 3.02 -2.37
N GLN A 98 6.75 1.78 -2.22
CA GLN A 98 5.42 1.48 -1.67
C GLN A 98 5.25 2.08 -0.27
N LEU A 99 6.27 1.96 0.60
CA LEU A 99 6.27 2.62 1.92
C LEU A 99 6.23 4.15 1.85
N ASN A 100 6.92 4.75 0.88
CA ASN A 100 6.85 6.20 0.67
C ASN A 100 5.42 6.65 0.33
N TYR A 101 4.65 5.86 -0.44
CA TYR A 101 3.22 6.14 -0.68
C TYR A 101 2.40 6.05 0.61
N CYS A 102 2.61 5.01 1.43
CA CYS A 102 1.93 4.87 2.71
C CYS A 102 2.17 6.07 3.63
N GLU A 103 3.40 6.58 3.66
CA GLU A 103 3.74 7.75 4.46
C GLU A 103 3.18 9.05 3.87
N PHE A 104 3.18 9.18 2.55
CA PHE A 104 2.48 10.27 1.87
C PHE A 104 1.00 10.30 2.25
N TYR A 105 0.32 9.16 2.22
CA TYR A 105 -1.06 9.05 2.67
C TYR A 105 -1.23 9.37 4.16
N LYS A 106 -0.33 8.89 5.02
CA LYS A 106 -0.35 9.22 6.46
C LYS A 106 -0.30 10.73 6.69
N ASN A 107 0.54 11.44 5.96
CA ASN A 107 0.78 12.86 6.17
C ASN A 107 -0.26 13.76 5.49
N TYR A 108 -0.80 13.33 4.34
CA TYR A 108 -1.61 14.20 3.47
C TYR A 108 -3.04 13.71 3.25
N SER A 109 -3.50 12.61 3.85
CA SER A 109 -4.87 12.09 3.64
C SER A 109 -5.94 13.15 3.89
N SER A 110 -5.81 13.95 4.96
CA SER A 110 -6.79 14.99 5.31
C SER A 110 -6.81 16.14 4.30
N VAL A 111 -5.66 16.48 3.73
CA VAL A 111 -5.54 17.53 2.71
C VAL A 111 -6.10 17.04 1.38
N ILE A 112 -5.83 15.77 1.03
CA ILE A 112 -6.35 15.12 -0.17
C ILE A 112 -7.88 15.11 -0.15
N THR A 113 -8.48 14.67 0.96
CA THR A 113 -9.94 14.59 1.09
C THR A 113 -10.57 15.98 1.12
N TYR A 114 -9.98 16.94 1.85
CA TYR A 114 -10.46 18.32 1.89
C TYR A 114 -10.43 19.00 0.53
N ASN A 115 -9.33 18.90 -0.22
CA ASN A 115 -9.22 19.52 -1.53
C ASN A 115 -10.16 18.84 -2.54
N SER A 116 -10.30 17.52 -2.45
CA SER A 116 -11.23 16.78 -3.29
C SER A 116 -12.68 17.15 -2.99
N SER A 117 -13.03 17.56 -1.76
CA SER A 117 -14.39 18.00 -1.41
C SER A 117 -14.73 19.42 -1.85
N LYS A 118 -13.75 20.23 -2.28
CA LYS A 118 -13.99 21.64 -2.66
C LYS A 118 -14.58 21.82 -4.05
N SER A 119 -14.35 20.86 -4.95
CA SER A 119 -14.78 20.97 -6.34
C SER A 119 -15.05 19.59 -6.92
N ASN A 120 -15.89 19.53 -7.96
CA ASN A 120 -16.26 18.28 -8.62
C ASN A 120 -15.28 17.91 -9.75
N TYR A 121 -14.08 18.48 -9.78
CA TYR A 121 -13.08 18.20 -10.81
C TYR A 121 -12.31 16.89 -10.58
N SER A 122 -12.37 16.33 -9.37
CA SER A 122 -11.66 15.08 -9.06
C SER A 122 -12.38 13.89 -9.67
N ILE A 123 -11.73 13.21 -10.62
CA ILE A 123 -12.26 11.98 -11.25
C ILE A 123 -12.36 10.82 -10.24
N ARG A 124 -11.51 10.83 -9.21
CA ARG A 124 -11.53 9.80 -8.16
C ARG A 124 -12.32 10.21 -6.92
N TYR A 125 -12.42 11.50 -6.59
CA TYR A 125 -13.20 12.03 -5.46
C TYR A 125 -13.06 11.25 -4.12
N PRO A 126 -11.85 11.15 -3.54
CA PRO A 126 -11.67 10.56 -2.21
C PRO A 126 -12.35 11.42 -1.15
N LYS A 127 -13.35 10.84 -0.46
CA LYS A 127 -14.19 11.56 0.49
C LYS A 127 -13.67 11.46 1.92
N LYS A 128 -13.17 10.29 2.30
CA LYS A 128 -12.55 10.03 3.60
C LYS A 128 -11.57 8.86 3.52
N VAL A 129 -10.76 8.68 4.57
CA VAL A 129 -10.01 7.42 4.76
C VAL A 129 -11.01 6.31 5.07
N ALA A 130 -10.88 5.17 4.39
CA ALA A 130 -11.81 4.05 4.55
C ALA A 130 -11.70 3.41 5.93
N ASN A 131 -12.83 2.93 6.46
CA ASN A 131 -12.86 2.20 7.72
C ASN A 131 -12.07 0.88 7.61
N SER A 132 -11.52 0.43 8.74
CA SER A 132 -10.89 -0.89 8.86
C SER A 132 -11.85 -1.95 9.41
N PHE A 133 -13.05 -1.53 9.82
CA PHE A 133 -14.08 -2.38 10.38
C PHE A 133 -15.18 -2.59 9.34
N PHE A 134 -15.67 -3.83 9.26
CA PHE A 134 -16.80 -4.22 8.44
C PHE A 134 -17.85 -4.90 9.30
N LEU A 135 -19.11 -4.79 8.91
CA LEU A 135 -20.22 -5.51 9.47
C LEU A 135 -20.16 -6.94 8.93
N TYR A 136 -20.04 -7.91 9.84
CA TYR A 136 -20.05 -9.30 9.45
C TYR A 136 -21.47 -9.71 9.07
N GLU A 137 -21.78 -9.69 7.77
CA GLU A 137 -22.97 -10.35 7.23
C GLU A 137 -22.58 -11.67 6.58
N LYS A 138 -23.40 -12.70 6.81
CA LYS A 138 -23.19 -14.06 6.29
C LYS A 138 -23.59 -14.15 4.81
N ASN A 139 -23.23 -13.16 4.01
CA ASN A 139 -23.54 -13.10 2.58
C ASN A 139 -22.43 -13.80 1.79
N GLY A 140 -22.81 -14.76 0.94
CA GLY A 140 -21.89 -15.56 0.14
C GLY A 140 -21.22 -14.80 -1.02
N ALA A 141 -21.59 -13.54 -1.25
CA ALA A 141 -21.13 -12.74 -2.40
C ALA A 141 -19.66 -12.31 -2.30
N GLU A 142 -19.11 -12.16 -1.09
CA GLU A 142 -17.74 -11.62 -0.88
C GLU A 142 -16.74 -12.66 -0.35
N ARG A 143 -16.74 -13.85 -0.96
CA ARG A 143 -15.79 -14.91 -0.58
C ARG A 143 -14.34 -14.59 -0.94
N TYR A 144 -14.13 -13.75 -1.95
CA TYR A 144 -12.83 -13.45 -2.52
C TYR A 144 -12.55 -11.94 -2.52
N LYS A 145 -11.27 -11.57 -2.49
CA LYS A 145 -10.83 -10.17 -2.61
C LYS A 145 -11.13 -9.70 -4.04
N GLY A 146 -11.98 -8.68 -4.16
CA GLY A 146 -12.27 -8.02 -5.44
C GLY A 146 -11.32 -6.87 -5.74
N GLU A 147 -11.33 -6.41 -7.00
CA GLU A 147 -10.61 -5.20 -7.47
C GLU A 147 -11.48 -3.93 -7.44
N ASP A 148 -12.76 -4.06 -7.08
CA ASP A 148 -13.70 -2.95 -7.07
C ASP A 148 -13.30 -1.88 -6.06
N ILE A 149 -13.55 -0.62 -6.39
CA ILE A 149 -13.25 0.52 -5.52
C ILE A 149 -14.26 0.59 -4.36
N GLU A 150 -13.81 0.89 -3.13
CA GLU A 150 -14.71 1.14 -2.00
C GLU A 150 -15.42 2.49 -2.12
N THR A 151 -16.74 2.45 -2.06
CA THR A 151 -17.60 3.63 -1.97
C THR A 151 -17.97 3.90 -0.51
N THR A 152 -18.42 5.11 -0.21
CA THR A 152 -18.94 5.42 1.14
C THR A 152 -20.21 4.65 1.52
N GLU A 153 -20.90 4.06 0.54
CA GLU A 153 -22.12 3.28 0.75
C GLU A 153 -21.78 1.83 1.12
N ASP A 154 -20.76 1.25 0.47
CA ASP A 154 -20.48 -0.18 0.58
C ASP A 154 -19.34 -0.52 1.55
N GLU A 155 -18.53 0.45 2.01
CA GLU A 155 -17.30 0.15 2.76
C GLU A 155 -17.54 -0.70 4.02
N LEU A 156 -18.69 -0.52 4.68
CA LEU A 156 -19.02 -1.25 5.91
C LEU A 156 -19.48 -2.68 5.61
N MET A 157 -19.90 -2.97 4.39
CA MET A 157 -20.36 -4.30 4.01
C MET A 157 -19.22 -5.18 3.48
N ARG A 158 -18.11 -4.55 3.07
CA ARG A 158 -16.98 -5.25 2.45
C ARG A 158 -16.04 -5.92 3.46
N LYS A 159 -15.86 -7.23 3.33
CA LYS A 159 -14.91 -8.00 4.15
C LYS A 159 -13.44 -7.66 3.85
N TYR A 160 -13.11 -7.47 2.57
CA TYR A 160 -11.75 -7.16 2.13
C TYR A 160 -11.66 -5.69 1.78
N SER A 161 -10.62 -5.03 2.30
CA SER A 161 -10.38 -3.67 1.86
C SER A 161 -9.68 -3.63 0.50
N SER A 162 -10.31 -2.93 -0.41
CA SER A 162 -9.95 -2.75 -1.82
C SER A 162 -9.22 -1.43 -2.08
N SER A 163 -9.47 -0.39 -1.26
CA SER A 163 -8.79 0.91 -1.38
C SER A 163 -8.52 1.58 -0.03
N TYR A 164 -7.51 2.46 0.00
CA TYR A 164 -7.18 3.21 1.21
C TYR A 164 -8.22 4.28 1.56
N PHE A 165 -8.79 4.93 0.54
CA PHE A 165 -9.86 5.90 0.67
C PHE A 165 -11.21 5.29 0.33
N SER A 166 -12.27 5.83 0.92
CA SER A 166 -13.64 5.63 0.45
C SER A 166 -14.00 6.77 -0.49
N TYR A 167 -14.51 6.40 -1.64
CA TYR A 167 -14.79 7.34 -2.73
C TYR A 167 -16.27 7.69 -2.76
N GLY A 168 -16.57 8.95 -3.11
CA GLY A 168 -17.95 9.46 -3.12
C GLY A 168 -18.71 9.17 -4.41
N GLY A 169 -18.15 8.39 -5.33
CA GLY A 169 -18.73 8.15 -6.66
C GLY A 169 -18.58 9.35 -7.59
N PHE A 170 -19.08 9.18 -8.82
CA PHE A 170 -19.25 10.22 -9.82
C PHE A 170 -20.75 10.42 -10.05
N ASN A 171 -21.20 11.67 -10.12
CA ASN A 171 -22.59 12.01 -10.49
C ASN A 171 -22.75 12.06 -12.00
#